data_AF-A0A523SNH0-F1
#
_entry.id   AF-A0A523SNH0-F1
#
_cell.length_a   1.000
_cell.length_b   1.000
_cell.length_c   1.000
_cell.angle_alpha   90.00
_cell.angle_beta   90.00
_cell.angle_gamma   90.00
#
_symmetry.space_group_name_H-M   'P 1'
#
loop_
_entity.id
_entity.type
_entity.pdbx_description
1 polymer ?
#
loop_
_entity_poly.entity_id
_entity_poly.type
_entity_poly.pdbx_seq_one_letter_code
_entity_poly.pdbx_strand_id
1 'polypeptide(L)'
;MESKKIGFIFCVCTGKCAGFAQLDIWDFINIIRTEYPVEYGFIHPMLCDEDGERFLEDFLKKESRYIVAGCAPIMQKKLFRDAFKKAGLDINKDLIPLDVRNMKLEDALSIVKDALKEAGKDV
;
A
#
# COMPACT_ATOMS: atom_id res chain seq x y z
N MET A 1 2.09 23.86 5.84
CA MET A 1 1.21 22.86 5.21
C MET A 1 1.41 21.57 5.96
N GLU A 2 0.37 21.07 6.63
CA GLU A 2 0.41 19.79 7.31
C GLU A 2 0.63 18.68 6.26
N SER A 3 1.56 17.76 6.49
CA SER A 3 1.83 16.70 5.52
C SER A 3 0.63 15.75 5.45
N LYS A 4 0.10 15.47 4.25
CA LYS A 4 -1.05 14.57 4.06
C LYS A 4 -0.90 13.29 4.89
N LYS A 5 -1.99 12.80 5.47
CA LYS A 5 -2.03 11.49 6.15
C LYS A 5 -1.65 10.39 5.15
N ILE A 6 -0.96 9.35 5.64
CA ILE A 6 -0.56 8.21 4.81
C ILE A 6 -1.29 6.97 5.30
N GLY A 7 -2.09 6.39 4.42
CA GLY A 7 -2.67 5.08 4.59
C GLY A 7 -1.73 3.99 4.07
N PHE A 8 -1.70 2.84 4.74
CA PHE A 8 -0.96 1.66 4.26
C PHE A 8 -1.93 0.52 3.91
N ILE A 9 -1.84 0.01 2.68
CA ILE A 9 -2.62 -1.12 2.21
C ILE A 9 -1.66 -2.21 1.73
N PHE A 10 -1.81 -3.42 2.25
CA PHE A 10 -1.04 -4.57 1.83
C PHE A 10 -1.90 -5.53 1.01
N CYS A 11 -1.66 -5.59 -0.30
CA CYS A 11 -2.34 -6.49 -1.21
C CYS A 11 -1.55 -7.79 -1.36
N VAL A 12 -2.11 -8.90 -0.87
CA VAL A 12 -1.40 -10.18 -0.73
C VAL A 12 -1.69 -11.22 -1.82
N CYS A 13 -2.42 -10.85 -2.89
CA CYS A 13 -2.78 -11.73 -4.00
C CYS A 13 -3.27 -13.11 -3.53
N THR A 14 -4.38 -13.15 -2.78
CA THR A 14 -5.01 -14.29 -2.08
C THR A 14 -4.26 -14.82 -0.85
N GLY A 15 -3.07 -14.29 -0.53
CA GLY A 15 -2.19 -14.86 0.49
C GLY A 15 -1.52 -16.17 0.07
N LYS A 16 -1.76 -16.64 -1.16
CA LYS A 16 -1.19 -17.88 -1.73
C LYS A 16 -0.25 -17.65 -2.90
N CYS A 17 -0.03 -16.39 -3.29
CA CYS A 17 0.92 -16.07 -4.35
C CYS A 17 2.34 -16.42 -3.91
N ALA A 18 3.06 -17.20 -4.74
CA ALA A 18 4.44 -17.58 -4.48
C ALA A 18 5.38 -16.37 -4.27
N GLY A 19 5.03 -15.22 -4.84
CA GLY A 19 5.73 -13.97 -4.61
C GLY A 19 5.74 -13.50 -3.16
N PHE A 20 4.82 -13.93 -2.29
CA PHE A 20 4.84 -13.56 -0.87
C PHE A 20 5.32 -14.69 0.04
N ALA A 21 5.78 -15.82 -0.51
CA ALA A 21 6.14 -17.00 0.28
C ALA A 21 7.29 -16.78 1.28
N GLN A 22 8.11 -15.74 1.09
CA GLN A 22 9.23 -15.40 1.97
C GLN A 22 8.90 -14.31 2.99
N LEU A 23 7.73 -13.68 2.87
CA LEU A 23 7.32 -12.56 3.70
C LEU A 23 6.28 -13.06 4.70
N ASP A 24 6.56 -12.91 6.01
CA ASP A 24 5.53 -13.09 7.01
C ASP A 24 4.51 -11.95 6.90
N ILE A 25 3.34 -12.28 6.37
CA ILE A 25 2.28 -11.31 6.08
C ILE A 25 1.82 -10.61 7.36
N TRP A 26 1.76 -11.34 8.48
CA TRP A 26 1.19 -10.86 9.72
C TRP A 26 2.17 -10.00 10.50
N ASP A 27 3.43 -10.43 10.60
CA ASP A 27 4.46 -9.61 11.24
C ASP A 27 4.67 -8.31 10.45
N PHE A 28 4.71 -8.40 9.12
CA PHE A 28 4.88 -7.23 8.26
C PHE A 28 3.79 -6.18 8.48
N ILE A 29 2.51 -6.55 8.44
CA ILE A 29 1.44 -5.58 8.66
C ILE A 29 1.39 -5.07 10.11
N ASN A 30 1.68 -5.94 11.09
CA ASN A 30 1.61 -5.58 12.50
C ASN A 30 2.69 -4.55 12.84
N ILE A 31 3.93 -4.78 12.42
CA ILE A 31 5.03 -3.82 12.63
C ILE A 31 4.67 -2.47 12.01
N ILE A 32 4.22 -2.45 10.75
CA ILE A 32 3.90 -1.19 10.06
C ILE A 32 2.79 -0.42 10.77
N ARG A 33 1.69 -1.08 11.16
CA ARG A 33 0.56 -0.39 11.78
C ARG A 33 0.84 0.07 13.23
N THR A 34 1.83 -0.51 13.91
CA THR A 34 2.15 -0.15 15.31
C THR A 34 3.36 0.74 15.45
N GLU A 35 4.34 0.64 14.56
CA GLU A 35 5.63 1.33 14.68
C GLU A 35 5.79 2.47 13.69
N TYR A 36 5.12 2.44 12.53
CA TYR A 36 5.31 3.46 11.49
C TYR A 36 4.21 4.53 11.54
N PRO A 37 4.50 5.77 11.10
CA PRO A 37 3.57 6.90 11.15
C PRO A 37 2.51 6.85 10.04
N VAL A 38 1.80 5.73 9.96
CA VAL A 38 0.65 5.50 9.07
C VAL A 38 -0.65 5.70 9.84
N GLU A 39 -1.67 6.24 9.21
CA GLU A 39 -2.99 6.44 9.83
C GLU A 39 -3.67 5.10 10.14
N TYR A 40 -3.42 4.11 9.28
CA TYR A 40 -3.98 2.77 9.36
C TYR A 40 -3.17 1.80 8.50
N GLY A 41 -3.23 0.51 8.85
CA GLY A 41 -2.68 -0.59 8.06
C GLY A 41 -3.72 -1.70 7.89
N PHE A 42 -3.93 -2.15 6.65
CA PHE A 42 -4.84 -3.28 6.37
C PHE A 42 -4.23 -4.25 5.37
N ILE A 43 -4.65 -5.51 5.48
CA ILE A 43 -4.43 -6.52 4.46
C ILE A 43 -5.69 -6.61 3.60
N HIS A 44 -5.53 -6.50 2.28
CA HIS A 44 -6.59 -6.84 1.34
C HIS A 44 -6.21 -8.11 0.56
N PRO A 45 -7.11 -9.10 0.42
CA PRO A 45 -6.80 -10.35 -0.28
C PRO A 45 -6.36 -10.11 -1.72
N MET A 46 -7.07 -9.26 -2.46
CA MET A 46 -6.72 -8.92 -3.84
C MET A 46 -7.31 -7.56 -4.23
N LEU A 47 -6.49 -6.52 -4.38
CA LEU A 47 -6.99 -5.19 -4.76
C LEU A 47 -7.33 -5.08 -6.26
N CYS A 48 -6.81 -5.98 -7.09
CA CYS A 48 -6.98 -5.92 -8.54
C CYS A 48 -8.20 -6.67 -9.08
N ASP A 49 -9.04 -7.20 -8.20
CA ASP A 49 -10.28 -7.89 -8.54
C ASP A 49 -11.48 -6.98 -8.28
N GLU A 50 -12.68 -7.38 -8.71
CA GLU A 50 -13.89 -6.55 -8.63
C GLU A 50 -14.28 -6.13 -7.21
N ASP A 51 -14.01 -6.96 -6.19
CA ASP A 51 -14.22 -6.59 -4.78
C ASP A 51 -13.18 -5.55 -4.32
N GLY A 52 -11.93 -5.70 -4.74
CA GLY A 52 -10.83 -4.78 -4.45
C GLY A 52 -11.03 -3.39 -5.05
N GLU A 53 -11.54 -3.30 -6.28
CA GLU A 53 -11.88 -2.01 -6.90
C GLU A 53 -12.97 -1.27 -6.11
N ARG A 54 -14.06 -1.97 -5.75
CA ARG A 54 -15.14 -1.40 -4.92
C ARG A 54 -14.63 -0.96 -3.55
N PHE A 55 -13.78 -1.78 -2.92
CA PHE A 55 -13.13 -1.40 -1.67
C PHE A 55 -12.34 -0.10 -1.82
N LEU A 56 -11.51 0.03 -2.86
CA LEU A 56 -10.73 1.25 -3.09
C LEU A 56 -11.64 2.46 -3.32
N GLU A 57 -12.73 2.32 -4.07
CA GLU A 57 -13.68 3.41 -4.30
C GLU A 57 -14.32 3.94 -3.02
N ASP A 58 -14.69 3.05 -2.09
CA ASP A 58 -15.29 3.44 -0.80
C ASP A 58 -14.26 3.93 0.22
N PHE A 59 -13.05 3.37 0.16
CA PHE A 59 -12.03 3.56 1.18
C PHE A 59 -11.15 4.79 0.97
N LEU A 60 -10.84 5.12 -0.29
CA LEU A 60 -9.93 6.22 -0.63
C LEU A 60 -10.52 7.59 -0.26
N LYS A 61 -9.68 8.44 0.31
CA LYS A 61 -9.99 9.80 0.78
C LYS A 61 -9.03 10.78 0.13
N LYS A 62 -9.57 11.84 -0.47
CA LYS A 62 -8.85 12.84 -1.29
C LYS A 62 -7.70 13.54 -0.55
N GLU A 63 -7.78 13.59 0.77
CA GLU A 63 -6.91 14.28 1.71
C GLU A 63 -5.72 13.42 2.13
N SER A 64 -5.73 12.13 1.77
CA SER A 64 -4.69 11.16 2.12
C SER A 64 -3.82 10.79 0.91
N ARG A 65 -2.64 10.23 1.19
CA ARG A 65 -1.83 9.47 0.25
C ARG A 65 -1.81 8.01 0.70
N TYR A 66 -1.51 7.11 -0.22
CA TYR A 66 -1.63 5.67 0.02
C TYR A 66 -0.35 4.97 -0.39
N ILE A 67 0.32 4.34 0.58
CA ILE A 67 1.31 3.32 0.28
C ILE A 67 0.56 2.03 0.01
N VAL A 68 0.79 1.43 -1.16
CA VAL A 68 0.27 0.10 -1.49
C VAL A 68 1.43 -0.85 -1.67
N ALA A 69 1.62 -1.72 -0.68
CA ALA A 69 2.55 -2.84 -0.77
C ALA A 69 1.86 -3.99 -1.49
N GLY A 70 2.46 -4.49 -2.56
CA GLY A 70 1.86 -5.54 -3.38
C GLY A 70 2.76 -5.98 -4.51
N CYS A 71 2.21 -6.03 -5.73
CA CYS A 71 2.93 -6.44 -6.94
C CYS A 71 3.62 -5.25 -7.64
N ALA A 72 4.02 -5.42 -8.91
CA ALA A 72 4.76 -4.43 -9.66
C ALA A 72 4.06 -3.04 -9.72
N PRO A 73 4.79 -1.93 -9.49
CA PRO A 73 4.23 -0.57 -9.43
C PRO A 73 3.46 -0.14 -10.69
N ILE A 74 3.95 -0.54 -11.88
CA ILE A 74 3.30 -0.23 -13.15
C ILE A 74 1.90 -0.85 -13.20
N MET A 75 1.75 -2.08 -12.67
CA MET A 75 0.47 -2.76 -12.62
C MET A 75 -0.46 -2.11 -11.61
N GLN A 76 0.02 -1.78 -10.42
CA GLN A 76 -0.77 -1.05 -9.42
C GLN A 76 -1.32 0.27 -9.97
N LYS A 77 -0.47 1.09 -10.61
CA LYS A 77 -0.89 2.36 -11.24
C LYS A 77 -1.90 2.17 -12.37
N LYS A 78 -1.81 1.06 -13.12
CA LYS A 78 -2.77 0.75 -14.20
C LYS A 78 -4.11 0.33 -13.62
N LEU A 79 -4.10 -0.59 -12.67
CA LEU A 79 -5.29 -1.26 -12.15
C LEU A 79 -6.09 -0.37 -11.18
N PHE A 80 -5.42 0.44 -10.36
CA PHE A 80 -6.10 1.28 -9.36
C PHE A 80 -6.46 2.67 -9.88
N ARG A 81 -6.15 2.98 -11.15
CA ARG A 81 -6.31 4.32 -11.73
C ARG A 81 -7.73 4.85 -11.60
N ASP A 82 -8.72 4.01 -11.94
CA ASP A 82 -10.10 4.45 -12.02
C ASP A 82 -10.69 4.67 -10.63
N ALA A 83 -10.40 3.80 -9.66
CA ALA A 83 -10.75 3.99 -8.25
C ALA A 83 -10.14 5.28 -7.67
N PHE A 84 -8.84 5.54 -7.91
CA PHE A 84 -8.19 6.79 -7.47
C PHE A 84 -8.86 8.02 -8.13
N LYS A 85 -9.13 7.96 -9.44
CA LYS A 85 -9.79 9.05 -10.15
C LYS A 85 -11.19 9.33 -9.61
N LYS A 86 -11.98 8.29 -9.34
CA LYS A 86 -13.33 8.42 -8.74
C LYS A 86 -13.27 9.03 -7.33
N ALA A 87 -12.26 8.69 -6.55
CA ALA A 87 -11.99 9.30 -5.24
C ALA A 87 -11.39 10.73 -5.31
N GLY A 88 -11.19 11.28 -6.52
CA GLY A 88 -10.62 12.63 -6.71
C GLY A 88 -9.12 12.72 -6.41
N LEU A 89 -8.41 11.59 -6.48
CA LEU A 89 -6.96 11.46 -6.28
C LEU A 89 -6.23 11.37 -7.63
N ASP A 90 -4.96 11.82 -7.63
CA ASP A 90 -4.04 11.65 -8.75
C ASP A 90 -3.18 10.41 -8.52
N ILE A 91 -3.37 9.37 -9.35
CA ILE A 91 -2.64 8.09 -9.24
C ILE A 91 -1.11 8.25 -9.28
N ASN A 92 -0.57 9.33 -9.84
CA ASN A 92 0.88 9.53 -9.89
C ASN A 92 1.43 10.30 -8.69
N LYS A 93 0.57 10.93 -7.88
CA LYS A 93 0.97 11.75 -6.71
C LYS A 93 0.54 11.11 -5.40
N ASP A 94 -0.69 10.60 -5.38
CA ASP A 94 -1.36 10.12 -4.18
C ASP A 94 -1.18 8.62 -3.95
N LEU A 95 -0.75 7.84 -4.96
CA LEU A 95 -0.31 6.46 -4.79
C LEU A 95 1.22 6.39 -4.66
N ILE A 96 1.70 5.66 -3.66
CA ILE A 96 3.10 5.27 -3.44
C ILE A 96 3.14 3.73 -3.57
N PRO A 97 3.38 3.21 -4.79
CA PRO A 97 3.31 1.78 -5.04
C PRO A 97 4.64 1.09 -4.72
N LEU A 98 4.59 0.01 -3.94
CA LEU A 98 5.75 -0.79 -3.54
C LEU A 98 5.58 -2.25 -3.98
N ASP A 99 6.62 -2.82 -4.61
CA ASP A 99 6.70 -4.26 -4.87
C ASP A 99 7.40 -4.93 -3.68
N VAL A 100 6.66 -5.70 -2.89
CA VAL A 100 7.21 -6.44 -1.74
C VAL A 100 7.33 -7.93 -2.01
N ARG A 101 7.21 -8.35 -3.28
CA ARG A 101 7.33 -9.76 -3.66
C ARG A 101 8.78 -10.22 -3.59
N ASN A 102 8.97 -11.49 -3.23
CA ASN A 102 10.24 -12.18 -3.07
C ASN A 102 11.18 -11.52 -2.07
N MET A 103 10.62 -10.76 -1.13
CA MET A 103 11.34 -10.10 -0.05
C MET A 103 11.16 -10.88 1.26
N LYS A 104 12.18 -10.80 2.11
CA LYS A 104 12.05 -11.13 3.53
C LYS A 104 11.47 -9.94 4.28
N LEU A 105 11.11 -10.17 5.54
CA LEU A 105 10.48 -9.16 6.40
C LEU A 105 11.31 -7.88 6.48
N GLU A 106 12.62 -7.98 6.71
CA GLU A 106 13.51 -6.85 6.93
C GLU A 106 13.65 -5.98 5.68
N ASP A 107 13.78 -6.62 4.51
CA ASP A 107 13.88 -5.92 3.22
C ASP A 107 12.57 -5.17 2.90
N ALA A 108 11.42 -5.83 3.12
CA ALA A 108 10.11 -5.24 2.92
C ALA A 108 9.87 -4.05 3.86
N LEU A 109 10.28 -4.15 5.13
CA LEU A 109 10.19 -3.06 6.09
C LEU A 109 11.09 -1.88 5.69
N SER A 110 12.31 -2.14 5.22
CA SER A 110 13.23 -1.10 4.78
C SER A 110 12.65 -0.26 3.65
N ILE A 111 12.05 -0.88 2.62
CA ILE A 111 11.48 -0.12 1.51
C ILE A 111 10.24 0.70 1.89
N VAL A 112 9.45 0.23 2.87
CA VAL A 112 8.34 1.03 3.43
C VAL A 112 8.89 2.21 4.21
N LYS A 113 9.94 2.00 5.00
CA LYS A 113 10.62 3.06 5.76
C LYS A 113 11.16 4.15 4.83
N ASP A 114 11.81 3.76 3.74
CA ASP A 114 12.35 4.70 2.76
C ASP A 114 11.24 5.47 2.03
N ALA A 115 10.15 4.79 1.64
CA ALA A 115 8.98 5.43 1.04
C ALA A 115 8.31 6.46 1.98
N LEU A 116 8.27 6.18 3.28
CA LEU A 116 7.76 7.10 4.30
C LEU A 116 8.66 8.34 4.46
N LYS A 117 9.99 8.17 4.47
CA LYS A 117 10.95 9.28 4.50
C LYS A 117 10.82 10.17 3.27
N GLU A 118 10.75 9.57 2.07
CA GLU A 118 10.52 10.30 0.81
C GLU A 118 9.18 11.05 0.80
N ALA A 119 8.18 10.52 1.51
CA ALA A 119 6.90 11.19 1.72
C ALA A 119 6.90 12.25 2.83
N GLY A 120 8.07 12.52 3.43
CA GLY A 120 8.26 13.55 4.47
C GLY A 120 7.75 13.14 5.85
N LYS A 121 7.75 11.85 6.17
CA LYS A 121 7.44 11.33 7.51
C LYS A 121 8.72 11.01 8.27
N ASP A 122 8.67 11.19 9.59
CA ASP A 122 9.74 10.84 10.52
C ASP A 122 9.55 9.39 11.00
N VAL A 123 10.53 8.51 10.75
CA VAL A 123 10.42 7.04 10.91
C VAL A 123 11.77 6.37 11.21
#